data_AF-G2EFT2-F1
#
_entry.id   AF-G2EFT2-F1
#
_cell.length_a   1.000
_cell.length_b   1.000
_cell.length_c   1.000
_cell.angle_alpha   90.00
_cell.angle_beta   90.00
_cell.angle_gamma   90.00
#
_symmetry.space_group_name_H-M   'P 1'
#
loop_
_entity.id
_entity.type
_entity.pdbx_description
1 polymer ?
#
loop_
_entity_poly.entity_id
_entity_poly.type
_entity_poly.pdbx_seq_one_letter_code
_entity_poly.pdbx_strand_id
1 'polypeptide(L)'
;METIIPSFADKVFHFGAYGVLTGVWFYTFNYRYNMSRIKALLIISTACIAFGIIIEVLQKELTNTRYFDWYDILANVGGVLLATYLVLFFKKSDVK
;
A
#
# COMPACT_ATOMS: atom_id res chain seq x y z
N MET A 1 6.25 -21.84 -22.06
CA MET A 1 6.74 -21.46 -20.72
C MET A 1 5.52 -21.43 -19.83
N GLU A 2 5.42 -22.32 -18.83
CA GLU A 2 4.30 -22.24 -17.88
C GLU A 2 4.40 -20.91 -17.13
N THR A 3 3.37 -20.07 -17.26
CA THR A 3 3.22 -18.90 -16.42
C THR A 3 2.79 -19.37 -15.04
N ILE A 4 3.71 -19.40 -14.08
CA ILE A 4 3.34 -19.60 -12.68
C ILE A 4 2.60 -18.33 -12.25
N ILE A 5 1.28 -18.44 -12.17
CA ILE A 5 0.43 -17.37 -11.63
C ILE A 5 0.51 -17.49 -10.11
N PRO A 6 0.99 -16.48 -9.38
CA PRO A 6 1.05 -16.56 -7.93
C PRO A 6 -0.37 -16.68 -7.34
N SER A 7 -0.48 -17.39 -6.22
CA SER A 7 -1.78 -17.73 -5.62
C SER A 7 -2.60 -16.49 -5.24
N PHE A 8 -3.93 -16.60 -5.22
CA PHE A 8 -4.80 -15.51 -4.77
C PHE A 8 -4.48 -15.02 -3.33
N ALA A 9 -3.99 -15.91 -2.46
CA ALA A 9 -3.59 -15.55 -1.10
C ALA A 9 -2.47 -14.50 -1.09
N ASP A 10 -1.54 -14.58 -2.04
CA ASP A 10 -0.46 -13.59 -2.23
C ASP A 10 -1.05 -12.18 -2.43
N LYS A 11 -2.15 -12.07 -3.18
CA LYS A 11 -2.78 -10.79 -3.55
C LYS A 11 -3.49 -10.19 -2.34
N VAL A 12 -4.05 -11.05 -1.48
CA VAL A 12 -4.58 -10.65 -0.17
C VAL A 12 -3.48 -10.12 0.74
N PHE A 13 -2.29 -10.75 0.75
CA PHE A 13 -1.14 -10.25 1.50
C PHE A 13 -0.66 -8.90 0.99
N HIS A 14 -0.53 -8.74 -0.33
CA HIS A 14 -0.18 -7.47 -0.97
C HIS A 14 -1.15 -6.35 -0.61
N PHE A 15 -2.46 -6.60 -0.75
CA PHE A 15 -3.51 -5.68 -0.35
C PHE A 15 -3.42 -5.26 1.13
N GLY A 16 -3.32 -6.24 2.03
CA GLY A 16 -3.22 -5.98 3.47
C GLY A 16 -1.94 -5.23 3.85
N ALA A 17 -0.79 -5.64 3.30
CA ALA A 17 0.51 -5.04 3.59
C ALA A 17 0.55 -3.56 3.17
N TYR A 18 0.10 -3.23 1.96
CA TYR A 18 0.10 -1.84 1.49
C TYR A 18 -0.98 -0.98 2.17
N GLY A 19 -2.09 -1.57 2.61
CA GLY A 19 -3.06 -0.90 3.47
C GLY A 19 -2.46 -0.52 4.83
N VAL A 20 -1.81 -1.47 5.51
CA VAL A 20 -1.14 -1.22 6.80
C VAL A 20 0.00 -0.23 6.64
N LEU A 21 0.85 -0.39 5.62
CA LEU A 21 1.97 0.51 5.34
C LEU A 21 1.49 1.95 5.12
N THR A 22 0.45 2.14 4.31
CA THR A 22 -0.16 3.45 4.07
C THR A 22 -0.70 4.05 5.35
N GLY A 23 -1.41 3.26 6.18
CA GLY A 23 -1.93 3.70 7.47
C GLY A 23 -0.82 4.17 8.41
N VAL A 24 0.18 3.33 8.66
CA VAL A 24 1.30 3.63 9.56
C VAL A 24 2.03 4.91 9.15
N TRP A 25 2.33 5.07 7.86
CA TRP A 25 3.01 6.27 7.38
C TRP A 25 2.11 7.50 7.40
N PHE A 26 0.82 7.37 7.09
CA PHE A 26 -0.12 8.47 7.24
C PHE A 26 -0.16 8.96 8.68
N TYR A 27 -0.34 8.08 9.68
CA TYR A 27 -0.37 8.46 11.09
C TYR A 27 0.96 9.10 11.53
N THR A 28 2.07 8.56 11.07
CA THR A 28 3.40 9.14 11.34
C THR A 28 3.49 10.57 10.80
N PHE A 29 3.17 10.81 9.52
CA PHE A 29 3.28 12.14 8.94
C PHE A 29 2.24 13.12 9.49
N ASN A 30 1.02 12.67 9.75
CA ASN A 30 -0.04 13.53 10.25
C ASN A 30 0.19 13.93 11.72
N TYR A 31 0.57 13.00 12.60
CA TYR A 31 0.68 13.25 14.04
C TYR A 31 2.10 13.56 14.50
N ARG A 32 3.13 12.83 14.03
CA ARG A 32 4.51 13.04 14.48
C ARG A 32 5.18 14.24 13.80
N TYR A 33 4.82 14.49 12.54
CA TYR A 33 5.37 15.58 11.72
C TYR A 33 4.38 16.73 11.50
N ASN A 34 3.20 16.70 12.15
CA ASN A 34 2.16 17.75 12.08
C ASN A 34 1.77 18.14 10.64
N MET A 35 1.85 17.20 9.69
CA MET A 35 1.45 17.46 8.32
C MET A 35 -0.07 17.46 8.20
N SER A 36 -0.63 18.40 7.43
CA SER A 36 -2.08 18.45 7.21
C SER A 36 -2.58 17.12 6.61
N ARG A 37 -3.76 16.67 7.04
CA ARG A 37 -4.34 15.36 6.68
C ARG A 37 -4.33 15.11 5.17
N ILE A 38 -4.77 16.08 4.37
CA ILE A 38 -4.80 15.97 2.90
C ILE A 38 -3.39 15.89 2.30
N LYS A 39 -2.45 16.72 2.79
CA LYS A 39 -1.07 16.71 2.29
C LYS A 39 -0.38 15.38 2.63
N ALA A 40 -0.56 14.88 3.84
CA ALA A 40 -0.03 13.58 4.27
C ALA A 40 -0.61 12.44 3.42
N LEU A 41 -1.92 12.43 3.19
CA LEU A 41 -2.58 11.41 2.36
C LEU A 41 -2.03 11.39 0.93
N LEU A 42 -1.90 12.56 0.28
CA LEU A 42 -1.40 12.64 -1.09
C LEU A 42 0.04 12.11 -1.17
N ILE A 43 0.93 12.59 -0.30
CA ILE A 43 2.33 12.19 -0.31
C ILE A 43 2.49 10.70 -0.02
N ILE A 44 1.83 10.19 1.02
CA ILE A 44 1.97 8.79 1.44
C ILE A 44 1.33 7.82 0.44
N SER A 45 0.16 8.16 -0.12
CA SER A 45 -0.49 7.31 -1.12
C SER A 45 0.38 7.18 -2.37
N THR A 46 0.89 8.30 -2.90
CA THR A 46 1.80 8.28 -4.05
C THR A 46 3.09 7.53 -3.74
N ALA A 47 3.68 7.76 -2.56
CA ALA A 47 4.91 7.07 -2.15
C ALA A 47 4.71 5.55 -2.03
N CYS A 48 3.62 5.09 -1.41
CA CYS A 48 3.33 3.66 -1.25
C CYS A 48 3.04 2.98 -2.60
N ILE A 49 2.31 3.62 -3.52
CA ILE A 49 2.07 3.09 -4.86
C ILE A 49 3.37 2.97 -5.64
N ALA A 50 4.20 4.03 -5.64
CA ALA A 50 5.48 4.02 -6.31
C ALA A 50 6.41 2.94 -5.72
N PHE A 51 6.45 2.83 -4.40
CA PHE A 51 7.22 1.80 -3.70
C PHE A 51 6.77 0.39 -4.09
N GLY A 52 5.46 0.14 -4.18
CA GLY A 52 4.93 -1.17 -4.61
C GLY A 52 5.31 -1.54 -6.03
N ILE A 53 5.23 -0.60 -6.97
CA ILE A 53 5.68 -0.83 -8.34
C ILE A 53 7.18 -1.12 -8.38
N ILE A 54 7.98 -0.35 -7.65
CA ILE A 54 9.44 -0.54 -7.60
C ILE A 54 9.77 -1.92 -7.04
N ILE A 55 9.13 -2.34 -5.93
CA ILE A 55 9.38 -3.64 -5.33
C ILE A 55 9.00 -4.78 -6.28
N GLU A 56 7.89 -4.69 -7.01
CA GLU A 56 7.52 -5.74 -7.98
C GLU A 56 8.50 -5.85 -9.15
N VAL A 57 9.03 -4.72 -9.62
CA VAL A 57 10.12 -4.74 -10.61
C VAL A 57 11.39 -5.34 -9.99
N LEU A 58 11.76 -4.96 -8.77
CA LEU A 58 12.95 -5.49 -8.10
C LEU A 58 12.82 -6.99 -7.79
N GLN A 59 11.64 -7.50 -7.48
CA GLN A 59 11.40 -8.93 -7.30
C GLN A 59 11.78 -9.70 -8.57
N LYS A 60 11.38 -9.20 -9.74
CA LYS A 60 11.71 -9.77 -11.06
C LYS A 60 13.21 -9.77 -11.32
N GLU A 61 13.88 -8.67 -11.02
CA GLU A 61 15.29 -8.47 -11.41
C GLU A 61 16.28 -9.06 -10.41
N LEU A 62 15.90 -9.18 -9.12
CA LEU A 62 16.82 -9.55 -8.04
C LEU A 62 16.53 -10.89 -7.37
N THR A 63 15.42 -11.57 -7.70
CA THR A 63 15.06 -12.84 -7.05
C THR A 63 14.72 -13.93 -8.06
N ASN A 64 15.00 -15.18 -7.70
CA ASN A 64 14.66 -16.36 -8.51
C ASN A 64 13.39 -17.07 -8.02
N THR A 65 12.79 -16.60 -6.91
CA THR A 65 11.65 -17.25 -6.24
C THR A 65 10.39 -16.39 -6.23
N ARG A 66 10.46 -15.13 -6.69
CA ARG A 66 9.30 -14.24 -6.84
C ARG A 66 9.06 -13.94 -8.31
N TYR A 67 7.81 -13.64 -8.63
CA TYR A 67 7.35 -13.35 -9.97
C TYR A 67 6.77 -11.94 -10.01
N PHE A 68 7.08 -11.21 -11.07
CA PHE A 68 6.38 -9.98 -11.39
C PHE A 68 4.93 -10.28 -11.76
N ASP A 69 4.00 -9.59 -11.12
CA ASP A 69 2.57 -9.75 -11.37
C ASP A 69 1.84 -8.40 -11.34
N TRP A 70 1.14 -8.08 -12.43
CA TRP A 70 0.30 -6.88 -12.52
C TRP A 70 -0.83 -6.87 -11.50
N TYR A 71 -1.33 -8.06 -11.11
CA TYR A 71 -2.38 -8.16 -10.10
C TYR A 71 -1.89 -7.84 -8.69
N ASP A 72 -0.59 -8.03 -8.39
CA ASP A 72 -0.01 -7.57 -7.12
C ASP A 72 0.07 -6.05 -7.07
N ILE A 73 0.41 -5.40 -8.19
CA ILE A 73 0.36 -3.93 -8.28
C ILE A 73 -1.06 -3.43 -8.03
N LEU A 74 -2.08 -4.06 -8.64
CA LEU A 74 -3.49 -3.72 -8.40
C LEU A 74 -3.91 -3.97 -6.94
N ALA A 75 -3.46 -5.07 -6.33
CA ALA A 75 -3.71 -5.36 -4.92
C ALA A 75 -3.06 -4.32 -4.00
N ASN A 76 -1.80 -3.96 -4.26
CA ASN A 76 -1.07 -2.91 -3.54
C ASN A 76 -1.85 -1.57 -3.59
N VAL A 77 -2.25 -1.15 -4.80
CA VAL A 77 -3.05 0.07 -5.01
C VAL A 77 -4.39 -0.03 -4.29
N GLY A 78 -5.08 -1.17 -4.35
CA GLY A 78 -6.32 -1.40 -3.62
C GLY A 78 -6.18 -1.21 -2.11
N GLY A 79 -5.09 -1.72 -1.54
CA GLY A 79 -4.75 -1.55 -0.12
C GLY A 79 -4.55 -0.08 0.24
N VAL A 80 -3.78 0.65 -0.57
CA VAL A 80 -3.57 2.10 -0.41
C VAL A 80 -4.89 2.86 -0.48
N LEU A 81 -5.75 2.56 -1.46
CA LEU A 81 -7.04 3.23 -1.64
C LEU A 81 -7.99 2.95 -0.47
N LEU A 82 -8.04 1.71 0.02
CA LEU A 82 -8.83 1.37 1.20
C LEU A 82 -8.34 2.15 2.42
N ALA A 83 -7.02 2.15 2.69
CA ALA A 83 -6.46 2.90 3.82
C ALA A 83 -6.78 4.40 3.73
N THR A 84 -6.62 5.00 2.55
CA THR A 84 -6.99 6.40 2.30
C THR A 84 -8.48 6.67 2.49
N TYR A 85 -9.34 5.77 2.01
CA TYR A 85 -10.78 5.84 2.26
C TYR A 85 -11.09 5.80 3.75
N LEU A 86 -10.55 4.82 4.48
CA LEU A 86 -10.74 4.71 5.93
C LEU A 86 -10.30 6.01 6.62
N VAL A 87 -9.11 6.51 6.28
CA VAL A 87 -8.58 7.74 6.86
C VAL A 87 -9.47 8.94 6.56
N LEU A 88 -10.15 9.04 5.41
CA LEU A 88 -11.02 10.17 5.07
C LEU A 88 -12.38 10.11 5.76
N PHE A 89 -12.99 8.92 5.84
CA PHE A 89 -14.37 8.74 6.29
C PHE A 89 -14.50 8.43 7.78
N PHE A 90 -13.50 7.82 8.41
CA PHE A 90 -13.48 7.67 9.86
C PHE A 90 -12.99 8.99 10.48
N LYS A 91 -13.95 9.80 10.94
CA LYS A 91 -13.67 10.93 11.83
C LYS A 91 -13.11 10.39 13.13
N LYS A 92 -12.22 11.18 13.75
CA LYS A 92 -11.78 10.96 15.13
C LYS A 92 -13.04 10.85 16.00
N SER A 93 -13.32 9.66 16.52
CA SER A 93 -14.27 9.54 17.62
C SER A 93 -13.60 10.21 18.80
N ASP A 94 -14.03 11.43 19.14
CA ASP A 94 -13.73 12.00 20.44
C ASP A 94 -14.46 11.12 21.46
N VAL A 95 -13.78 10.06 21.92
CA VAL A 95 -14.15 9.38 23.15
C VAL A 95 -13.84 10.39 24.24
N LYS A 96 -14.89 11.13 24.64
CA LYS A 96 -14.89 11.98 25.83
C LYS A 96 -14.72 11.14 27.08
#